data_AF-A0A2D7C4E9-F1
#
_entry.id   AF-A0A2D7C4E9-F1
#
_cell.length_a   1.000
_cell.length_b   1.000
_cell.length_c   1.000
_cell.angle_alpha   90.00
_cell.angle_beta   90.00
_cell.angle_gamma   90.00
#
_symmetry.space_group_name_H-M   'P 1'
#
loop_
_entity.id
_entity.type
_entity.pdbx_description
1 polymer ?
#
loop_
_entity_poly.entity_id
_entity_poly.type
_entity_poly.pdbx_seq_one_letter_code
_entity_poly.pdbx_strand_id
1 'polypeptide(L)'
;MTVLVIGGTGRIGKFAVDKLTQSGIKTKVFSRSQEKLSSLTNNAIGVTGNLEKIDTLLNIYEDVDKLLLITANGETETERGLNAIKQAKVSNVSKIVFISVKLSEEAMKVPHYASKVPIENLIKNSGINFTILRPDFYFQNDLLLEKPITLAGLYTMPIGNIGQNRIDTRDVADAAVNALLSDEFNGMEIPLYGPKSWTANDIARTYSKILNKEVNYAGDDLDAWAESSKAFMPPWLISALKAGFAKMQAMGSIATDEEINFSEKVVGHPLRKFEDFATEATEHWK
;
A
#
# COMPACT_ATOMS: atom_id res chain seq x y z
N MET A 1 3.08 11.57 23.04
CA MET A 1 2.74 10.43 22.19
C MET A 1 3.80 10.27 21.11
N THR A 2 4.31 9.06 20.91
CA THR A 2 5.28 8.67 19.89
C THR A 2 4.66 7.62 18.97
N VAL A 3 4.76 7.82 17.66
CA VAL A 3 4.35 6.84 16.65
C VAL A 3 5.58 6.21 16.02
N LEU A 4 5.65 4.89 16.03
CA LEU A 4 6.62 4.13 15.23
C LEU A 4 6.01 3.80 13.86
N VAL A 5 6.72 4.11 12.79
CA VAL A 5 6.34 3.77 11.42
C VAL A 5 7.33 2.75 10.85
N ILE A 6 6.90 1.49 10.79
CA ILE A 6 7.61 0.45 10.04
C ILE A 6 7.17 0.52 8.58
N GLY A 7 8.14 0.65 7.67
CA GLY A 7 7.87 0.91 6.24
C GLY A 7 7.70 2.39 5.91
N GLY A 8 8.14 3.29 6.80
CA GLY A 8 8.04 4.76 6.63
C GLY A 8 8.84 5.34 5.47
N THR A 9 9.76 4.58 4.87
CA THR A 9 10.51 4.99 3.67
C THR A 9 9.88 4.48 2.36
N GLY A 10 8.73 3.80 2.47
CA GLY A 10 7.98 3.27 1.33
C GLY A 10 7.01 4.29 0.71
N ARG A 11 6.28 3.85 -0.32
CA ARG A 11 5.37 4.70 -1.12
C ARG A 11 4.22 5.31 -0.29
N ILE A 12 3.64 4.53 0.63
CA ILE A 12 2.59 4.99 1.56
C ILE A 12 3.24 5.62 2.79
N GLY A 13 4.21 4.92 3.39
CA GLY A 13 4.79 5.29 4.67
C GLY A 13 5.39 6.69 4.69
N LYS A 14 6.02 7.15 3.60
CA LYS A 14 6.62 8.50 3.57
C LYS A 14 5.58 9.60 3.79
N PHE A 15 4.41 9.48 3.17
CA PHE A 15 3.33 10.45 3.31
C PHE A 15 2.74 10.41 4.72
N ALA A 16 2.64 9.23 5.34
CA ALA A 16 2.20 9.09 6.73
C ALA A 16 3.20 9.76 7.70
N VAL A 17 4.51 9.57 7.48
CA VAL A 17 5.57 10.21 8.27
C VAL A 17 5.51 11.73 8.13
N ASP A 18 5.37 12.24 6.91
CA ASP A 18 5.25 13.68 6.67
C ASP A 18 4.05 14.26 7.40
N LYS A 19 2.88 13.64 7.31
CA LYS A 19 1.66 14.10 7.99
C LYS A 19 1.78 14.06 9.51
N LEU A 20 2.33 12.99 10.08
CA LEU A 20 2.54 12.88 11.53
C LEU A 20 3.50 13.95 12.04
N THR A 21 4.62 14.15 11.35
CA THR A 21 5.63 15.15 11.75
C THR A 21 5.13 16.59 11.59
N GLN A 22 4.38 16.90 10.52
CA GLN A 22 3.72 18.20 10.33
C GLN A 22 2.66 18.47 11.41
N SER A 23 2.02 17.43 11.93
CA SER A 23 1.06 17.53 13.04
C SER A 23 1.74 17.61 14.43
N GLY A 24 3.07 17.76 14.49
CA GLY A 24 3.83 17.86 15.74
C GLY A 24 3.96 16.54 16.52
N ILE A 25 3.61 15.40 15.91
CA ILE A 25 3.70 14.09 16.57
C ILE A 25 5.13 13.56 16.45
N LYS A 26 5.71 13.17 17.60
CA LYS A 26 7.02 12.52 17.64
C LYS A 26 6.95 11.21 16.85
N THR A 27 7.68 11.14 15.74
CA THR A 27 7.60 10.03 14.79
C THR A 27 8.94 9.33 14.69
N LYS A 28 8.97 8.04 14.99
CA LYS A 28 10.12 7.15 14.74
C LYS A 28 9.92 6.42 13.42
N VAL A 29 10.93 6.40 12.55
CA VAL A 29 10.88 5.68 11.26
C VAL A 29 11.85 4.53 11.29
N PHE A 30 11.33 3.31 11.16
CA PHE A 30 12.14 2.12 11.08
C PHE A 30 12.58 1.81 9.64
N SER A 31 13.86 1.48 9.46
CA SER A 31 14.43 0.99 8.20
C SER A 31 15.61 0.05 8.46
N ARG A 32 15.88 -0.84 7.50
CA ARG A 32 17.13 -1.62 7.46
C ARG A 32 18.30 -0.84 6.83
N SER A 33 17.98 0.20 6.05
CA SER A 33 18.94 1.03 5.35
C SER A 33 19.12 2.35 6.10
N GLN A 34 20.34 2.57 6.60
CA GLN A 34 20.75 3.82 7.22
C GLN A 34 20.68 4.99 6.23
N GLU A 35 21.09 4.77 4.99
CA GLU A 35 21.03 5.75 3.90
C GLU A 35 19.62 6.31 3.72
N LYS A 36 18.60 5.43 3.64
CA LYS A 36 17.20 5.86 3.51
C LYS A 36 16.71 6.68 4.70
N LEU A 37 17.25 6.45 5.90
CA LEU A 37 16.92 7.23 7.09
C LEU A 37 17.62 8.59 7.09
N SER A 38 18.86 8.64 6.60
CA SER A 38 19.61 9.89 6.43
C SER A 38 18.97 10.83 5.39
N SER A 39 18.19 10.28 4.45
CA SER A 39 17.44 11.07 3.45
C SER A 39 16.07 11.58 3.95
N LEU A 40 15.71 11.35 5.22
CA LEU A 40 14.49 11.93 5.79
C LEU A 40 14.67 13.44 5.91
N THR A 41 13.80 14.21 5.25
CA THR A 41 13.82 15.68 5.26
C THR A 41 12.86 16.29 6.29
N ASN A 42 12.15 15.44 7.02
CA ASN A 42 11.19 15.81 8.06
C ASN A 42 11.81 15.65 9.46
N ASN A 43 11.08 16.06 10.49
CA ASN A 43 11.55 15.99 11.88
C ASN A 43 11.44 14.58 12.49
N ALA A 44 11.37 13.53 11.68
CA ALA A 44 11.29 12.16 12.17
C ALA A 44 12.64 11.66 12.68
N ILE A 45 12.57 10.72 13.63
CA ILE A 45 13.73 10.06 14.22
C ILE A 45 13.94 8.74 13.48
N GLY A 46 15.02 8.64 12.71
CA GLY A 46 15.39 7.39 12.04
C GLY A 46 15.88 6.35 13.05
N VAL A 47 15.38 5.11 12.94
CA VAL A 47 15.82 3.98 13.75
C VAL A 47 16.18 2.80 12.86
N THR A 48 17.45 2.41 12.89
CA THR A 48 17.97 1.28 12.12
C THR A 48 17.84 -0.02 12.90
N GLY A 49 17.44 -1.10 12.23
CA GLY A 49 17.47 -2.44 12.83
C GLY A 49 17.01 -3.52 11.85
N ASN A 50 16.71 -4.71 12.37
CA ASN A 50 16.21 -5.82 11.56
C ASN A 50 15.09 -6.56 12.28
N LEU A 51 13.89 -6.58 11.69
CA LEU A 51 12.72 -7.27 12.27
C LEU A 51 12.90 -8.80 12.41
N GLU A 52 13.89 -9.38 11.74
CA GLU A 52 14.25 -10.81 11.83
C GLU A 52 15.28 -11.06 12.95
N LYS A 53 15.79 -10.01 13.61
CA LYS A 53 16.73 -10.11 14.73
C LYS A 53 16.11 -9.52 15.99
N ILE A 54 15.66 -10.41 16.87
CA ILE A 54 14.95 -10.08 18.13
C ILE A 54 15.72 -9.05 18.96
N ASP A 55 17.05 -9.17 19.07
CA ASP A 55 17.87 -8.26 19.89
C ASP A 55 17.82 -6.80 19.42
N THR A 56 17.45 -6.55 18.16
CA THR A 56 17.30 -5.17 17.65
C THR A 56 15.93 -4.56 17.96
N LEU A 57 14.94 -5.39 18.35
CA LEU A 57 13.54 -4.99 18.46
C LEU A 57 13.25 -4.13 19.69
N LEU A 58 13.90 -4.38 20.83
CA LEU A 58 13.65 -3.62 22.06
C LEU A 58 13.93 -2.12 21.88
N ASN A 59 15.09 -1.78 21.31
CA ASN A 59 15.49 -0.38 21.10
C ASN A 59 14.59 0.34 20.08
N ILE A 60 14.03 -0.40 19.11
CA ILE A 60 13.11 0.16 18.11
C ILE A 60 11.81 0.66 18.78
N TYR A 61 11.36 -0.05 19.83
CA TYR A 61 10.07 0.19 20.47
C TYR A 61 10.16 0.98 21.79
N GLU A 62 11.34 1.42 22.21
CA GLU A 62 11.51 2.31 23.36
C GLU A 62 10.64 3.57 23.21
N ASP A 63 9.86 3.93 24.25
CA ASP A 63 8.93 5.07 24.26
C ASP A 63 7.93 5.13 23.08
N VAL A 64 7.51 3.97 22.54
CA VAL A 64 6.52 3.91 21.44
C VAL A 64 5.11 3.68 21.98
N ASP A 65 4.20 4.62 21.68
CA ASP A 65 2.79 4.51 22.10
C ASP A 65 1.93 3.79 21.04
N LYS A 66 2.18 4.03 19.75
CA LYS A 66 1.38 3.50 18.63
C LYS A 66 2.28 3.05 17.48
N LEU A 67 1.83 2.04 16.74
CA LEU A 67 2.54 1.46 15.61
C LEU A 67 1.74 1.60 14.30
N LEU A 68 2.35 2.19 13.28
CA LEU A 68 1.96 1.99 11.88
C LEU A 68 2.84 0.90 11.27
N LEU A 69 2.23 -0.21 10.87
CA LEU A 69 2.92 -1.35 10.29
C LEU A 69 2.62 -1.46 8.79
N ILE A 70 3.66 -1.29 7.97
CA ILE A 70 3.66 -1.58 6.54
C ILE A 70 4.76 -2.60 6.29
N THR A 71 4.41 -3.86 6.03
CA THR A 71 5.40 -4.90 5.74
C THR A 71 5.79 -4.86 4.27
N ALA A 72 7.11 -4.84 4.01
CA ALA A 72 7.63 -4.96 2.67
C ALA A 72 7.40 -6.37 2.12
N ASN A 73 7.04 -6.45 0.83
CA ASN A 73 6.85 -7.71 0.12
C ASN A 73 8.16 -8.51 0.11
N GLY A 74 8.06 -9.83 0.26
CA GLY A 74 9.19 -10.74 0.17
C GLY A 74 8.96 -12.02 0.97
N GLU A 75 9.88 -12.96 0.84
CA GLU A 75 9.76 -14.31 1.43
C GLU A 75 9.59 -14.28 2.96
N THR A 76 10.30 -13.38 3.65
CA THR A 76 10.26 -13.24 5.11
C THR A 76 9.20 -12.26 5.61
N GLU A 77 8.26 -11.85 4.76
CA GLU A 77 7.28 -10.84 5.14
C GLU A 77 6.43 -11.23 6.36
N THR A 78 5.89 -12.45 6.36
CA THR A 78 5.13 -13.00 7.47
C THR A 78 5.90 -12.89 8.77
N GLU A 79 7.14 -13.38 8.78
CA GLU A 79 8.02 -13.39 9.95
C GLU A 79 8.25 -11.97 10.47
N ARG A 80 8.58 -11.02 9.59
CA ARG A 80 8.78 -9.61 9.96
C ARG A 80 7.54 -9.00 10.61
N GLY A 81 6.36 -9.26 10.05
CA GLY A 81 5.09 -8.77 10.61
C GLY A 81 4.81 -9.38 11.99
N LEU A 82 4.97 -10.70 12.13
CA LEU A 82 4.77 -11.39 13.41
C LEU A 82 5.72 -10.89 14.49
N ASN A 83 7.00 -10.70 14.17
CA ASN A 83 8.00 -10.19 15.10
C ASN A 83 7.68 -8.74 15.54
N ALA A 84 7.26 -7.89 14.60
CA ALA A 84 6.83 -6.52 14.91
C ALA A 84 5.64 -6.50 15.90
N ILE A 85 4.64 -7.36 15.72
CA ILE A 85 3.47 -7.41 16.61
C ILE A 85 3.83 -7.99 17.98
N LYS A 86 4.64 -9.06 18.02
CA LYS A 86 5.13 -9.65 19.27
C LYS A 86 5.90 -8.61 20.09
N GLN A 87 6.78 -7.84 19.45
CA GLN A 87 7.50 -6.77 20.12
C GLN A 87 6.56 -5.65 20.58
N ALA A 88 5.61 -5.23 19.74
CA ALA A 88 4.64 -4.21 20.10
C ALA A 88 3.89 -4.58 21.40
N LYS A 89 3.53 -5.85 21.56
CA LYS A 89 2.90 -6.37 22.77
C LYS A 89 3.82 -6.28 23.99
N VAL A 90 5.07 -6.73 23.87
CA VAL A 90 6.06 -6.66 24.96
C VAL A 90 6.35 -5.22 25.38
N SER A 91 6.36 -4.30 24.43
CA SER A 91 6.60 -2.87 24.64
C SER A 91 5.35 -2.07 25.02
N ASN A 92 4.21 -2.72 25.30
CA ASN A 92 2.96 -2.09 25.69
C ASN A 92 2.45 -1.02 24.70
N VAL A 93 2.65 -1.26 23.40
CA VAL A 93 2.06 -0.42 22.34
C VAL A 93 0.55 -0.45 22.49
N SER A 94 -0.06 0.72 22.60
CA SER A 94 -1.49 0.88 22.86
C SER A 94 -2.37 0.65 21.63
N LYS A 95 -1.83 0.88 20.42
CA LYS A 95 -2.57 0.76 19.16
C LYS A 95 -1.69 0.37 17.96
N ILE A 96 -2.20 -0.50 17.09
CA ILE A 96 -1.60 -0.89 15.82
C ILE A 96 -2.51 -0.52 14.65
N VAL A 97 -2.01 0.23 13.68
CA VAL A 97 -2.62 0.34 12.35
C VAL A 97 -1.79 -0.46 11.36
N PHE A 98 -2.43 -1.40 10.66
CA PHE A 98 -1.76 -2.29 9.72
C PHE A 98 -2.28 -2.09 8.29
N ILE A 99 -1.36 -1.90 7.34
CA ILE A 99 -1.69 -1.87 5.91
C ILE A 99 -1.57 -3.28 5.35
N SER A 100 -2.74 -3.88 5.14
CA SER A 100 -2.92 -5.21 4.58
C SER A 100 -3.40 -5.11 3.12
N VAL A 101 -4.13 -6.11 2.65
CA VAL A 101 -4.73 -6.21 1.31
C VAL A 101 -6.11 -6.84 1.43
N LYS A 102 -6.95 -6.71 0.40
CA LYS A 102 -8.23 -7.43 0.32
C LYS A 102 -7.97 -8.94 0.25
N LEU A 103 -8.32 -9.66 1.32
CA LEU A 103 -8.18 -11.11 1.41
C LEU A 103 -9.42 -11.82 0.84
N SER A 104 -9.21 -12.84 0.00
CA SER A 104 -10.20 -13.83 -0.43
C SER A 104 -9.50 -15.17 -0.62
N GLU A 105 -10.23 -16.27 -0.75
CA GLU A 105 -9.66 -17.60 -0.99
C GLU A 105 -8.70 -17.63 -2.19
N GLU A 106 -9.07 -16.97 -3.28
CA GLU A 106 -8.24 -16.84 -4.47
C GLU A 106 -7.09 -15.87 -4.25
N ALA A 107 -7.29 -14.79 -3.49
CA ALA A 107 -6.23 -13.85 -3.15
C ALA A 107 -5.13 -14.54 -2.33
N MET A 108 -5.46 -15.52 -1.48
CA MET A 108 -4.48 -16.31 -0.74
C MET A 108 -3.59 -17.19 -1.64
N LYS A 109 -3.90 -17.36 -2.93
CA LYS A 109 -2.98 -18.01 -3.89
C LYS A 109 -1.80 -17.11 -4.26
N VAL A 110 -1.85 -15.83 -3.92
CA VAL A 110 -0.76 -14.86 -4.07
C VAL A 110 0.07 -14.88 -2.78
N PRO A 111 1.34 -15.33 -2.79
CA PRO A 111 2.17 -15.43 -1.59
C PRO A 111 2.22 -14.17 -0.71
N HIS A 112 2.30 -12.98 -1.31
CA HIS A 112 2.28 -11.70 -0.59
C HIS A 112 0.94 -11.39 0.10
N TYR A 113 -0.17 -11.95 -0.38
CA TYR A 113 -1.47 -11.76 0.27
C TYR A 113 -1.65 -12.80 1.38
N ALA A 114 -1.24 -14.04 1.12
CA ALA A 114 -1.20 -15.10 2.12
C ALA A 114 -0.34 -14.71 3.34
N SER A 115 0.74 -13.96 3.14
CA SER A 115 1.62 -13.49 4.22
C SER A 115 0.91 -12.58 5.22
N LYS A 116 -0.13 -11.85 4.79
CA LYS A 116 -0.90 -10.94 5.65
C LYS A 116 -1.84 -11.68 6.60
N VAL A 117 -2.35 -12.85 6.22
CA VAL A 117 -3.31 -13.63 7.02
C VAL A 117 -2.82 -13.91 8.45
N PRO A 118 -1.62 -14.51 8.66
CA PRO A 118 -1.11 -14.74 10.01
C PRO A 118 -0.81 -13.44 10.77
N ILE A 119 -0.42 -12.37 10.06
CA ILE A 119 -0.16 -11.05 10.66
C ILE A 119 -1.48 -10.46 11.20
N GLU A 120 -2.53 -10.40 10.37
CA GLU A 120 -3.85 -9.92 10.80
C GLU A 120 -4.41 -10.76 11.95
N ASN A 121 -4.29 -12.09 11.87
CA ASN A 121 -4.74 -12.97 12.94
C ASN A 121 -4.00 -12.70 14.26
N LEU A 122 -2.68 -12.47 14.21
CA LEU A 122 -1.94 -12.13 15.41
C LEU A 122 -2.33 -10.76 15.96
N ILE A 123 -2.56 -9.75 15.10
CA ILE A 123 -3.06 -8.43 15.52
C ILE A 123 -4.37 -8.58 16.27
N LYS A 124 -5.35 -9.29 15.69
CA LYS A 124 -6.67 -9.49 16.29
C LYS A 124 -6.64 -10.19 17.64
N ASN A 125 -5.72 -11.14 17.80
CA ASN A 125 -5.55 -11.90 19.05
C ASN A 125 -4.50 -11.29 19.99
N SER A 126 -3.91 -10.14 19.66
CA SER A 126 -2.82 -9.55 20.45
C SER A 126 -3.31 -8.98 21.79
N GLY A 127 -4.56 -8.51 21.84
CA GLY A 127 -5.11 -7.70 22.92
C GLY A 127 -4.82 -6.20 22.79
N ILE A 128 -4.13 -5.78 21.72
CA ILE A 128 -3.83 -4.38 21.41
C ILE A 128 -4.95 -3.80 20.54
N ASN A 129 -5.35 -2.54 20.78
CA ASN A 129 -6.30 -1.87 19.89
C ASN A 129 -5.76 -1.85 18.46
N PHE A 130 -6.60 -2.10 17.47
CA PHE A 130 -6.13 -2.16 16.09
C PHE A 130 -7.07 -1.54 15.08
N THR A 131 -6.52 -1.17 13.93
CA THR A 131 -7.27 -0.95 12.70
C THR A 131 -6.50 -1.62 11.56
N ILE A 132 -7.15 -2.47 10.77
CA ILE A 132 -6.55 -3.09 9.59
C ILE A 132 -7.12 -2.39 8.37
N LEU A 133 -6.26 -1.74 7.58
CA LEU A 133 -6.65 -1.10 6.32
C LEU A 133 -6.32 -2.04 5.16
N ARG A 134 -7.28 -2.26 4.26
CA ARG A 134 -7.19 -3.16 3.10
C ARG A 134 -7.41 -2.34 1.82
N PRO A 135 -6.43 -1.52 1.40
CA PRO A 135 -6.55 -0.75 0.18
C PRO A 135 -6.65 -1.63 -1.05
N ASP A 136 -7.39 -1.14 -2.04
CA ASP A 136 -7.42 -1.70 -3.38
C ASP A 136 -6.17 -1.31 -4.20
N PHE A 137 -6.16 -1.64 -5.49
CA PHE A 137 -5.04 -1.47 -6.38
C PHE A 137 -4.61 0.00 -6.51
N TYR A 138 -3.31 0.29 -6.33
CA TYR A 138 -2.84 1.68 -6.24
C TYR A 138 -2.74 2.38 -7.59
N PHE A 139 -3.01 3.69 -7.63
CA PHE A 139 -2.68 4.55 -8.77
C PHE A 139 -1.17 4.51 -9.10
N GLN A 140 -0.32 4.56 -8.06
CA GLN A 140 1.14 4.60 -8.16
C GLN A 140 1.77 3.36 -8.81
N ASN A 141 1.01 2.28 -9.02
CA ASN A 141 1.47 1.15 -9.81
C ASN A 141 1.78 1.56 -11.27
N ASP A 142 1.12 2.61 -11.78
CA ASP A 142 1.33 3.11 -13.14
C ASP A 142 2.68 3.82 -13.33
N LEU A 143 3.36 4.22 -12.24
CA LEU A 143 4.71 4.79 -12.33
C LEU A 143 5.74 3.79 -12.88
N LEU A 144 5.43 2.48 -12.88
CA LEU A 144 6.27 1.47 -13.53
C LEU A 144 6.08 1.43 -15.05
N LEU A 145 5.06 2.13 -15.58
CA LEU A 145 4.62 2.07 -16.96
C LEU A 145 5.03 3.30 -17.77
N GLU A 146 5.88 4.17 -17.22
CA GLU A 146 6.41 5.35 -17.90
C GLU A 146 6.89 5.02 -19.32
N LYS A 147 7.84 4.09 -19.46
CA LYS A 147 8.41 3.73 -20.77
C LYS A 147 7.39 3.05 -21.70
N PRO A 148 6.62 2.03 -21.27
CA PRO A 148 5.54 1.47 -22.09
C PRO A 148 4.55 2.54 -22.62
N ILE A 149 4.14 3.48 -21.77
CA ILE A 149 3.18 4.52 -22.15
C ILE A 149 3.84 5.55 -23.08
N THR A 150 4.97 6.13 -22.67
CA THR A 150 5.60 7.24 -23.41
C THR A 150 6.23 6.79 -24.73
N LEU A 151 6.91 5.65 -24.76
CA LEU A 151 7.61 5.17 -25.95
C LEU A 151 6.69 4.37 -26.85
N ALA A 152 6.03 3.33 -26.32
CA ALA A 152 5.23 2.40 -27.11
C ALA A 152 3.75 2.79 -27.25
N GLY A 153 3.25 3.75 -26.47
CA GLY A 153 1.82 4.06 -26.47
C GLY A 153 0.98 2.92 -25.91
N LEU A 154 1.50 2.17 -24.93
CA LEU A 154 0.83 1.01 -24.36
C LEU A 154 0.68 1.13 -22.85
N TYR A 155 -0.56 1.02 -22.38
CA TYR A 155 -0.85 0.70 -20.99
C TYR A 155 -0.80 -0.82 -20.83
N THR A 156 0.22 -1.33 -20.15
CA THR A 156 0.53 -2.78 -20.11
C THR A 156 0.10 -3.50 -18.83
N MET A 157 -0.53 -2.80 -17.88
CA MET A 157 -1.01 -3.44 -16.66
C MET A 157 -2.30 -4.24 -16.95
N PRO A 158 -2.32 -5.56 -16.74
CA PRO A 158 -3.39 -6.42 -17.25
C PRO A 158 -4.59 -6.48 -16.27
N ILE A 159 -5.17 -5.33 -15.93
CA ILE A 159 -6.23 -5.23 -14.92
C ILE A 159 -7.65 -5.54 -15.44
N GLY A 160 -7.80 -5.75 -16.76
CA GLY A 160 -9.07 -6.13 -17.36
C GLY A 160 -10.05 -4.99 -17.60
N ASN A 161 -11.26 -5.40 -18.02
CA ASN A 161 -12.33 -4.51 -18.49
C ASN A 161 -13.56 -4.46 -17.58
N ILE A 162 -13.56 -5.16 -16.43
CA ILE A 162 -14.69 -5.15 -15.50
C ILE A 162 -14.69 -3.86 -14.66
N GLY A 163 -13.52 -3.40 -14.23
CA GLY A 163 -13.34 -2.16 -13.48
C GLY A 163 -12.75 -2.35 -12.09
N GLN A 164 -12.01 -1.35 -11.63
CA GLN A 164 -11.30 -1.34 -10.35
C GLN A 164 -11.44 0.04 -9.68
N ASN A 165 -11.96 0.09 -8.46
CA ASN A 165 -11.91 1.28 -7.60
C ASN A 165 -10.52 1.45 -6.98
N ARG A 166 -9.53 1.67 -7.87
CA ARG A 166 -8.13 1.92 -7.53
C ARG A 166 -8.00 3.13 -6.61
N ILE A 167 -7.00 3.17 -5.73
CA ILE A 167 -6.82 4.24 -4.73
C ILE A 167 -5.44 4.91 -4.78
N ASP A 168 -5.36 6.19 -4.42
CA ASP A 168 -4.10 6.90 -4.25
C ASP A 168 -3.39 6.48 -2.95
N THR A 169 -2.09 6.16 -3.01
CA THR A 169 -1.30 5.86 -1.79
C THR A 169 -1.27 7.01 -0.77
N ARG A 170 -1.51 8.26 -1.20
CA ARG A 170 -1.66 9.42 -0.31
C ARG A 170 -2.95 9.32 0.52
N ASP A 171 -4.07 8.91 -0.08
CA ASP A 171 -5.32 8.66 0.66
C ASP A 171 -5.14 7.51 1.66
N VAL A 172 -4.42 6.45 1.28
CA VAL A 172 -4.12 5.34 2.20
C VAL A 172 -3.27 5.81 3.40
N ALA A 173 -2.31 6.70 3.17
CA ALA A 173 -1.53 7.29 4.25
C ALA A 173 -2.40 8.19 5.15
N ASP A 174 -3.30 8.98 4.56
CA ASP A 174 -4.25 9.82 5.29
C ASP A 174 -5.17 8.97 6.19
N ALA A 175 -5.75 7.90 5.63
CA ALA A 175 -6.53 6.91 6.38
C ALA A 175 -5.74 6.27 7.52
N ALA A 176 -4.47 5.90 7.27
CA ALA A 176 -3.61 5.29 8.28
C ALA A 176 -3.34 6.23 9.45
N VAL A 177 -3.05 7.50 9.17
CA VAL A 177 -2.82 8.52 10.19
C VAL A 177 -4.10 8.81 10.96
N ASN A 178 -5.23 8.99 10.29
CA ASN A 178 -6.50 9.22 10.98
C ASN A 178 -6.88 8.04 11.87
N ALA A 179 -6.69 6.81 11.38
CA ALA A 179 -6.87 5.60 12.18
C ALA A 179 -5.90 5.54 13.37
N LEU A 180 -4.67 6.00 13.26
CA LEU A 180 -3.75 6.06 14.41
C LEU A 180 -4.23 7.07 15.47
N LEU A 181 -4.78 8.20 15.04
CA LEU A 181 -5.07 9.33 15.92
C LEU A 181 -6.49 9.34 16.50
N SER A 182 -7.42 8.58 15.90
CA SER A 182 -8.78 8.40 16.38
C SER A 182 -9.02 6.99 16.90
N ASP A 183 -9.85 6.83 17.94
CA ASP A 183 -10.31 5.52 18.42
C ASP A 183 -11.54 5.00 17.69
N GLU A 184 -12.16 5.82 16.83
CA GLU A 184 -13.38 5.48 16.07
C GLU A 184 -13.26 4.19 15.27
N PHE A 185 -12.07 3.89 14.77
CA PHE A 185 -11.80 2.74 13.90
C PHE A 185 -11.19 1.53 14.63
N ASN A 186 -11.18 1.54 15.97
CA ASN A 186 -10.66 0.43 16.76
C ASN A 186 -11.47 -0.86 16.51
N GLY A 187 -10.76 -1.97 16.33
CA GLY A 187 -11.35 -3.29 16.06
C GLY A 187 -11.80 -3.51 14.61
N MET A 188 -11.65 -2.52 13.73
CA MET A 188 -12.17 -2.58 12.37
C MET A 188 -11.17 -3.14 11.36
N GLU A 189 -11.72 -3.87 10.38
CA GLU A 189 -11.06 -4.26 9.14
C GLU A 189 -11.71 -3.47 7.99
N ILE A 190 -11.00 -2.51 7.41
CA ILE A 190 -11.56 -1.49 6.53
C ILE A 190 -10.99 -1.64 5.11
N PRO A 191 -11.80 -2.10 4.14
CA PRO A 191 -11.49 -1.92 2.73
C PRO A 191 -11.37 -0.43 2.38
N LEU A 192 -10.38 -0.05 1.57
CA LEU A 192 -10.25 1.33 1.07
C LEU A 192 -10.28 1.35 -0.44
N TYR A 193 -11.17 2.17 -0.98
CA TYR A 193 -11.46 2.30 -2.40
C TYR A 193 -11.20 3.73 -2.86
N GLY A 194 -10.83 3.90 -4.14
CA GLY A 194 -10.87 5.23 -4.75
C GLY A 194 -12.25 5.60 -5.29
N PRO A 195 -12.41 6.86 -5.73
CA PRO A 195 -13.72 7.48 -5.93
C PRO A 195 -14.46 6.96 -7.17
N LYS A 196 -13.78 6.22 -8.04
CA LYS A 196 -14.31 5.80 -9.34
C LYS A 196 -13.71 4.46 -9.76
N SER A 197 -14.53 3.63 -10.39
CA SER A 197 -14.08 2.39 -11.03
C SER A 197 -13.43 2.67 -12.39
N TRP A 198 -12.29 2.04 -12.63
CA TRP A 198 -11.49 2.21 -13.84
C TRP A 198 -11.25 0.89 -14.55
N THR A 199 -11.58 0.81 -15.83
CA THR A 199 -11.09 -0.26 -16.71
C THR A 199 -9.70 0.07 -17.26
N ALA A 200 -8.96 -0.93 -17.75
CA ALA A 200 -7.67 -0.70 -18.41
C ALA A 200 -7.80 0.24 -19.62
N ASN A 201 -8.90 0.13 -20.37
CA ASN A 201 -9.21 1.02 -21.49
C ASN A 201 -9.53 2.46 -21.04
N ASP A 202 -10.22 2.66 -19.90
CA ASP A 202 -10.44 4.01 -19.36
C ASP A 202 -9.13 4.69 -18.98
N ILE A 203 -8.21 3.93 -18.40
CA ILE A 203 -6.88 4.43 -18.01
C ILE A 203 -6.06 4.78 -19.25
N ALA A 204 -6.01 3.89 -20.24
CA ALA A 204 -5.32 4.14 -21.51
C ALA A 204 -5.87 5.40 -22.22
N ARG A 205 -7.19 5.58 -22.25
CA ARG A 205 -7.83 6.79 -22.77
C ARG A 205 -7.47 8.05 -21.97
N THR A 206 -7.33 7.92 -20.65
CA THR A 206 -6.95 9.04 -19.78
C THR A 206 -5.52 9.49 -20.07
N TYR A 207 -4.57 8.56 -20.16
CA TYR A 207 -3.20 8.89 -20.58
C TYR A 207 -3.16 9.43 -22.00
N SER A 208 -3.99 8.91 -22.91
CA SER A 208 -4.05 9.43 -24.29
C SER A 208 -4.40 10.91 -24.35
N LYS A 209 -5.40 11.31 -23.56
CA LYS A 209 -5.84 12.71 -23.46
C LYS A 209 -4.76 13.61 -22.84
N ILE A 210 -4.14 13.17 -21.75
CA ILE A 210 -3.13 13.96 -21.02
C ILE A 210 -1.87 14.17 -21.87
N LEU A 211 -1.42 13.11 -22.55
CA LEU A 211 -0.19 13.14 -23.35
C LEU A 211 -0.39 13.66 -24.77
N ASN A 212 -1.64 13.85 -25.20
CA ASN A 212 -2.01 14.15 -26.59
C ASN A 212 -1.35 13.18 -27.59
N LYS A 213 -1.33 11.89 -27.23
CA LYS A 213 -0.76 10.78 -28.00
C LYS A 213 -1.67 9.56 -27.86
N GLU A 214 -1.75 8.71 -28.87
CA GLU A 214 -2.48 7.45 -28.75
C GLU A 214 -1.82 6.52 -27.73
N VAL A 215 -2.59 6.10 -26.71
CA VAL A 215 -2.22 5.08 -25.74
C VAL A 215 -3.32 4.01 -25.72
N ASN A 216 -2.94 2.79 -26.07
CA ASN A 216 -3.84 1.64 -26.14
C ASN A 216 -3.61 0.68 -24.97
N TYR A 217 -4.65 -0.05 -24.58
CA TYR A 217 -4.50 -1.17 -23.65
C TYR A 217 -3.80 -2.34 -24.35
N ALA A 218 -2.75 -2.89 -23.75
CA ALA A 218 -1.99 -4.01 -24.32
C ALA A 218 -2.75 -5.35 -24.31
N GLY A 219 -3.87 -5.45 -23.59
CA GLY A 219 -4.74 -6.62 -23.55
C GLY A 219 -4.58 -7.48 -22.30
N ASP A 220 -5.40 -8.53 -22.23
CA ASP A 220 -5.60 -9.38 -21.04
C ASP A 220 -4.73 -10.65 -21.04
N ASP A 221 -3.81 -10.82 -22.00
CA ASP A 221 -2.93 -11.98 -22.06
C ASP A 221 -1.90 -11.96 -20.91
N LEU A 222 -2.23 -12.73 -19.87
CA LEU A 222 -1.40 -12.86 -18.68
C LEU A 222 -0.10 -13.64 -18.91
N ASP A 223 -0.04 -14.49 -19.94
CA ASP A 223 1.19 -15.20 -20.29
C ASP A 223 2.17 -14.26 -21.02
N ALA A 224 1.67 -13.44 -21.94
CA ALA A 224 2.45 -12.39 -22.58
C ALA A 224 2.94 -11.35 -21.55
N TRP A 225 2.06 -10.91 -20.63
CA TRP A 225 2.45 -10.03 -19.54
C TRP A 225 3.53 -10.65 -18.66
N ALA A 226 3.38 -11.92 -18.27
CA ALA A 226 4.34 -12.63 -17.44
C ALA A 226 5.71 -12.75 -18.12
N GLU A 227 5.74 -13.05 -19.43
CA GLU A 227 6.98 -13.13 -20.21
C GLU A 227 7.72 -11.78 -20.21
N SER A 228 7.01 -10.69 -20.53
CA SER A 228 7.60 -9.35 -20.54
C SER A 228 8.12 -8.92 -19.15
N SER A 229 7.49 -9.42 -18.09
CA SER A 229 7.81 -9.07 -16.70
C SER A 229 9.08 -9.75 -16.16
N LYS A 230 9.55 -10.82 -16.80
CA LYS A 230 10.79 -11.53 -16.40
C LYS A 230 12.03 -10.64 -16.42
N ALA A 231 12.02 -9.57 -17.22
CA ALA A 231 13.14 -8.63 -17.31
C ALA A 231 13.34 -7.79 -16.03
N PHE A 232 12.33 -7.67 -15.16
CA PHE A 232 12.38 -6.76 -14.00
C PHE A 232 11.75 -7.32 -12.72
N MET A 233 11.20 -8.54 -12.74
CA MET A 233 10.63 -9.19 -11.56
C MET A 233 11.11 -10.63 -11.39
N PRO A 234 11.27 -11.12 -10.15
CA PRO A 234 11.61 -12.51 -9.91
C PRO A 234 10.42 -13.44 -10.26
N PRO A 235 10.68 -14.70 -10.68
CA PRO A 235 9.63 -15.63 -11.12
C PRO A 235 8.51 -15.85 -10.11
N TRP A 236 8.83 -15.93 -8.81
CA TRP A 236 7.82 -16.13 -7.76
C TRP A 236 6.82 -14.97 -7.69
N LEU A 237 7.27 -13.73 -7.92
CA LEU A 237 6.41 -12.54 -7.90
C LEU A 237 5.53 -12.48 -9.16
N ILE A 238 6.07 -12.88 -10.31
CA ILE A 238 5.31 -12.95 -11.57
C ILE A 238 4.16 -13.94 -11.42
N SER A 239 4.44 -15.16 -10.95
CA SER A 239 3.40 -16.17 -10.70
C SER A 239 2.33 -15.67 -9.73
N ALA A 240 2.76 -14.99 -8.66
CA ALA A 240 1.86 -14.39 -7.67
C ALA A 240 0.94 -13.33 -8.29
N LEU A 241 1.52 -12.36 -9.01
CA LEU A 241 0.77 -11.27 -9.64
C LEU A 241 -0.12 -11.78 -10.78
N LYS A 242 0.30 -12.80 -11.53
CA LYS A 242 -0.52 -13.44 -12.57
C LYS A 242 -1.85 -13.94 -11.99
N ALA A 243 -1.82 -14.61 -10.84
CA ALA A 243 -3.04 -15.06 -10.16
C ALA A 243 -3.91 -13.87 -9.68
N GLY A 244 -3.29 -12.81 -9.16
CA GLY A 244 -3.98 -11.58 -8.78
C GLY A 244 -4.67 -10.90 -9.96
N PHE A 245 -3.99 -10.75 -11.09
CA PHE A 245 -4.55 -10.17 -12.30
C PHE A 245 -5.64 -11.03 -12.93
N ALA A 246 -5.50 -12.37 -12.93
CA ALA A 246 -6.56 -13.26 -13.38
C ALA A 246 -7.87 -13.02 -12.60
N LYS A 247 -7.78 -12.83 -11.28
CA LYS A 247 -8.93 -12.47 -10.45
C LYS A 247 -9.47 -11.08 -10.83
N MET A 248 -8.61 -10.08 -10.99
CA MET A 248 -9.01 -8.74 -11.40
C MET A 248 -9.75 -8.74 -12.75
N GLN A 249 -9.26 -9.49 -13.72
CA GLN A 249 -9.88 -9.65 -15.04
C GLN A 249 -11.22 -10.39 -14.98
N ALA A 250 -11.37 -11.36 -14.07
CA ALA A 250 -12.58 -12.16 -13.94
C ALA A 250 -13.68 -11.51 -13.09
N MET A 251 -13.32 -10.69 -12.09
CA MET A 251 -14.27 -10.17 -11.09
C MET A 251 -14.26 -8.65 -10.92
N GLY A 252 -13.20 -7.95 -11.34
CA GLY A 252 -12.98 -6.56 -10.97
C GLY A 252 -12.84 -6.35 -9.45
N SER A 253 -12.96 -5.09 -9.01
CA SER A 253 -13.18 -4.70 -7.63
C SER A 253 -13.92 -3.37 -7.64
N ILE A 254 -15.24 -3.46 -7.75
CA ILE A 254 -16.14 -2.32 -7.81
C ILE A 254 -16.72 -2.12 -6.43
N ALA A 255 -16.53 -0.93 -5.87
CA ALA A 255 -17.07 -0.54 -4.58
C ALA A 255 -18.48 0.03 -4.73
N THR A 256 -19.32 -0.13 -3.71
CA THR A 256 -20.60 0.59 -3.63
C THR A 256 -20.36 2.05 -3.24
N ASP A 257 -21.34 2.92 -3.47
CA ASP A 257 -21.27 4.32 -3.03
C ASP A 257 -21.10 4.42 -1.50
N GLU A 258 -21.68 3.50 -0.74
CA GLU A 258 -21.52 3.42 0.72
C GLU A 258 -20.07 3.11 1.12
N GLU A 259 -19.40 2.18 0.43
CA GLU A 259 -18.00 1.85 0.66
C GLU A 259 -17.05 3.00 0.26
N ILE A 260 -17.38 3.73 -0.81
CA ILE A 260 -16.64 4.93 -1.22
C ILE A 260 -16.81 6.05 -0.18
N ASN A 261 -18.03 6.33 0.25
CA ASN A 261 -18.33 7.32 1.30
C ASN A 261 -17.65 6.95 2.62
N PHE A 262 -17.60 5.66 2.96
CA PHE A 262 -16.87 5.19 4.14
C PHE A 262 -15.35 5.37 3.97
N SER A 263 -14.81 5.14 2.78
CA SER A 263 -13.39 5.43 2.48
C SER A 263 -13.08 6.92 2.67
N GLU A 264 -13.92 7.82 2.16
CA GLU A 264 -13.81 9.28 2.38
C GLU A 264 -13.86 9.64 3.87
N LYS A 265 -14.75 9.01 4.63
CA LYS A 265 -14.85 9.22 6.08
C LYS A 265 -13.54 8.84 6.79
N VAL A 266 -12.95 7.70 6.44
CA VAL A 266 -11.71 7.21 7.06
C VAL A 266 -10.53 8.10 6.65
N VAL A 267 -10.47 8.52 5.38
CA VAL A 267 -9.45 9.42 4.82
C VAL A 267 -9.59 10.86 5.35
N GLY A 268 -10.80 11.28 5.72
CA GLY A 268 -11.10 12.59 6.31
C GLY A 268 -11.25 13.73 5.30
N HIS A 269 -11.31 13.42 4.01
CA HIS A 269 -11.55 14.35 2.91
C HIS A 269 -12.03 13.61 1.66
N PRO A 270 -12.56 14.30 0.63
CA PRO A 270 -12.90 13.67 -0.65
C PRO A 270 -11.70 12.96 -1.28
N LEU A 271 -11.89 11.74 -1.81
CA LEU A 271 -10.79 10.91 -2.32
C LEU A 271 -10.12 11.56 -3.53
N ARG A 272 -8.82 11.34 -3.68
CA ARG A 272 -8.03 11.87 -4.80
C ARG A 272 -8.47 11.22 -6.11
N LYS A 273 -8.54 12.03 -7.17
CA LYS A 273 -8.94 11.57 -8.50
C LYS A 273 -7.75 10.97 -9.23
N PHE A 274 -8.01 9.91 -10.01
CA PHE A 274 -6.98 9.27 -10.81
C PHE A 274 -6.43 10.22 -11.89
N GLU A 275 -7.29 11.05 -12.47
CA GLU A 275 -6.91 12.03 -13.49
C GLU A 275 -5.88 13.05 -12.99
N ASP A 276 -6.02 13.51 -11.74
CA ASP A 276 -5.07 14.44 -11.11
C ASP A 276 -3.71 13.74 -10.91
N PHE A 277 -3.72 12.53 -10.36
CA PHE A 277 -2.50 11.70 -10.25
C PHE A 277 -1.84 11.45 -11.61
N ALA A 278 -2.61 11.09 -12.64
CA ALA A 278 -2.07 10.78 -13.96
C ALA A 278 -1.42 12.03 -14.58
N THR A 279 -2.01 13.21 -14.36
CA THR A 279 -1.43 14.49 -14.79
C THR A 279 -0.09 14.72 -14.10
N GLU A 280 -0.05 14.68 -12.76
CA GLU A 280 1.18 14.81 -11.95
C GLU A 280 2.27 13.81 -12.39
N ALA A 281 1.89 12.54 -12.59
CA ALA A 281 2.83 11.49 -12.99
C ALA A 281 3.48 11.80 -14.35
N THR A 282 2.68 12.23 -15.33
CA THR A 282 3.18 12.51 -16.68
C THR A 282 4.05 13.76 -16.77
N GLU A 283 3.94 14.71 -15.83
CA GLU A 283 4.86 15.86 -15.77
C GLU A 283 6.30 15.44 -15.52
N HIS A 284 6.50 14.32 -14.82
CA HIS A 284 7.81 13.73 -14.53
C HIS A 284 8.31 12.76 -15.61
N TRP A 285 7.49 12.43 -16.62
CA TRP A 285 7.84 11.51 -17.70
C TRP A 285 8.37 12.22 -18.97
N LYS A 286 8.50 13.54 -18.92
CA LYS A 286 8.93 14.39 -20.04
C LYS A 286 10.45 14.49 -20.13
#